data_AF-A0A3B1B5K4-F1
#
_entry.id   AF-A0A3B1B5K4-F1
#
_cell.length_a   1.000
_cell.length_b   1.000
_cell.length_c   1.000
_cell.angle_alpha   90.00
_cell.angle_beta   90.00
_cell.angle_gamma   90.00
#
_symmetry.space_group_name_H-M   'P 1'
#
loop_
_entity.id
_entity.type
_entity.pdbx_description
1 polymer ?
#
loop_
_entity_poly.entity_id
_entity_poly.type
_entity_poly.pdbx_seq_one_letter_code
_entity_poly.pdbx_strand_id
1 'polypeptide(L)'
;ANCTRCHVVGDYNPNGGISSTPSFQLMVNALKDYQERFNTFYARPPHPAVIIIKGIKKLDDLPFNAAPVTLTQKNVKDITAFAKTLKKK
;
A
#
# COMPACT_ATOMS: atom_id res chain seq x y z
N ALA A 1 -8.26 5.83 -2.09
CA ALA A 1 -8.79 6.14 -0.74
C ALA A 1 -8.09 5.35 0.37
N ASN A 2 -8.05 4.01 0.34
CA ASN A 2 -7.62 3.24 1.52
C ASN A 2 -6.13 3.39 1.92
N CYS A 3 -5.24 3.73 0.99
CA CYS A 3 -3.80 3.86 1.24
C CYS A 3 -3.39 5.26 1.74
N THR A 4 -4.23 6.29 1.51
CA THR A 4 -3.85 7.70 1.71
C THR A 4 -3.86 8.15 3.17
N ARG A 5 -4.38 7.31 4.06
CA ARG A 5 -4.26 7.49 5.51
C ARG A 5 -2.81 7.40 5.99
N CYS A 6 -2.00 6.54 5.35
CA CYS A 6 -0.59 6.39 5.71
C CYS A 6 0.33 6.94 4.61
N HIS A 7 0.03 6.72 3.34
CA HIS A 7 0.93 7.10 2.26
C HIS A 7 0.52 8.40 1.57
N VAL A 8 1.51 9.23 1.23
CA VAL A 8 1.37 10.26 0.18
C VAL A 8 1.37 9.56 -1.19
N VAL A 9 0.39 9.88 -2.03
CA VAL A 9 0.17 9.28 -3.34
C VAL A 9 0.19 10.37 -4.41
N GLY A 10 1.40 10.69 -4.90
CA GLY A 10 1.60 11.73 -5.91
C GLY A 10 0.88 13.03 -5.56
N ASP A 11 0.25 13.64 -6.55
CA ASP A 11 -0.51 14.88 -6.39
C ASP A 11 -1.96 14.67 -5.89
N TYR A 12 -2.37 13.41 -5.65
CA TYR A 12 -3.72 13.11 -5.16
C TYR A 12 -3.91 13.52 -3.69
N ASN A 13 -2.87 13.39 -2.86
CA ASN A 13 -2.88 13.81 -1.46
C ASN A 13 -1.49 14.33 -1.03
N PRO A 14 -1.01 15.45 -1.60
CA PRO A 14 0.36 15.93 -1.39
C PRO A 14 0.70 16.22 0.08
N ASN A 15 -0.31 16.62 0.86
CA ASN A 15 -0.19 16.91 2.30
C ASN A 15 -0.77 15.79 3.19
N GLY A 16 -1.03 14.60 2.62
CA GLY A 16 -1.62 13.48 3.33
C GLY A 16 -0.59 12.51 3.91
N GLY A 17 -1.05 11.31 4.25
CA GLY A 17 -0.19 10.27 4.82
C GLY A 17 0.33 10.58 6.22
N ILE A 18 1.30 9.78 6.68
CA ILE A 18 2.02 9.95 7.94
C ILE A 18 3.52 9.97 7.66
N SER A 19 4.25 10.79 8.41
CA SER A 19 5.69 11.03 8.22
C SER A 19 6.55 9.74 8.25
N SER A 20 6.09 8.71 8.95
CA SER A 20 6.82 7.45 9.13
C SER A 20 6.68 6.43 7.99
N THR A 21 5.90 6.71 6.94
CA THR A 21 5.75 5.80 5.79
C THR A 21 6.13 6.46 4.47
N PRO A 22 6.81 5.73 3.56
CA PRO A 22 7.30 6.32 2.31
C PRO A 22 6.14 6.68 1.38
N SER A 23 6.27 7.77 0.62
CA SER A 23 5.31 8.09 -0.44
C SER A 23 5.39 7.08 -1.59
N PHE A 24 4.30 6.92 -2.35
CA PHE A 24 4.30 6.05 -3.53
C PHE A 24 5.34 6.52 -4.55
N GLN A 25 5.43 7.84 -4.74
CA GLN A 25 6.38 8.46 -5.66
C GLN A 25 7.83 8.17 -5.25
N LEU A 26 8.14 8.28 -3.95
CA LEU A 26 9.47 7.94 -3.43
C LEU A 26 9.80 6.46 -3.67
N MET A 27 8.86 5.55 -3.41
CA MET A 27 9.09 4.12 -3.64
C MET A 27 9.36 3.80 -5.11
N VAL A 28 8.58 4.37 -6.04
CA VAL A 28 8.74 4.14 -7.48
C VAL A 28 10.09 4.67 -8.00
N ASN A 29 10.55 5.80 -7.45
CA ASN A 29 11.81 6.43 -7.86
C ASN A 29 13.05 5.77 -7.22
N ALA A 30 13.00 5.45 -5.94
CA ALA A 30 14.17 5.03 -5.18
C ALA A 30 14.41 3.51 -5.13
N LEU A 31 13.35 2.70 -5.27
CA LEU A 31 13.45 1.25 -5.04
C LEU A 31 13.43 0.47 -6.35
N LYS A 32 14.47 -0.34 -6.59
CA LYS A 32 14.55 -1.23 -7.76
C LYS A 32 13.45 -2.30 -7.74
N ASP A 33 13.08 -2.76 -6.54
CA ASP A 33 12.10 -3.81 -6.28
C ASP A 33 10.68 -3.26 -6.02
N TYR A 34 10.40 -1.99 -6.35
CA TYR A 34 9.10 -1.37 -6.02
C TYR A 34 7.91 -2.19 -6.52
N GLN A 35 7.97 -2.75 -7.73
CA GLN A 35 6.86 -3.53 -8.30
C GLN A 35 6.54 -4.76 -7.47
N GLU A 36 7.55 -5.47 -6.98
CA GLU A 36 7.38 -6.62 -6.11
C GLU A 36 6.77 -6.19 -4.78
N ARG A 37 7.23 -5.07 -4.21
CA ARG A 37 6.67 -4.49 -2.98
C ARG A 37 5.20 -4.12 -3.13
N PHE A 38 4.80 -3.49 -4.24
CA PHE A 38 3.39 -3.18 -4.52
C PHE A 38 2.55 -4.44 -4.78
N ASN A 39 3.13 -5.53 -5.29
CA ASN A 39 2.41 -6.79 -5.45
C ASN A 39 2.25 -7.57 -4.15
N THR A 40 3.15 -7.39 -3.18
CA THR A 40 3.22 -8.18 -1.95
C THR A 40 2.96 -7.35 -0.69
N PHE A 41 2.52 -6.10 -0.83
CA PHE A 41 2.43 -5.15 0.29
C PHE A 41 1.61 -5.69 1.45
N TYR A 42 0.51 -6.40 1.18
CA TYR A 42 -0.39 -6.96 2.19
C TYR A 42 0.28 -7.97 3.12
N ALA A 43 1.43 -8.54 2.73
CA ALA A 43 2.22 -9.45 3.54
C ALA A 43 3.40 -8.75 4.24
N ARG A 44 3.63 -7.45 4.00
CA ARG A 44 4.79 -6.70 4.52
C ARG A 44 4.37 -5.78 5.66
N PRO A 45 5.01 -5.83 6.84
CA PRO A 45 4.67 -4.95 7.97
C PRO A 45 4.66 -3.46 7.59
N PRO A 46 3.72 -2.65 8.15
CA PRO A 46 2.67 -3.02 9.10
C PRO A 46 1.38 -3.55 8.42
N HIS A 47 1.38 -3.81 7.10
CA HIS A 47 0.14 -4.08 6.36
C HIS A 47 -0.65 -5.32 6.79
N PRO A 48 -0.05 -6.45 7.23
CA PRO A 48 -0.83 -7.60 7.70
C PRO A 48 -1.80 -7.29 8.85
N ALA A 49 -1.51 -6.25 9.65
CA ALA A 49 -2.39 -5.79 10.72
C ALA A 49 -3.60 -5.00 10.21
N VAL A 50 -3.48 -4.38 9.04
CA VAL A 50 -4.43 -3.36 8.56
C VAL A 50 -5.07 -3.70 7.22
N ILE A 51 -4.61 -4.76 6.55
CA ILE A 51 -5.08 -5.21 5.23
C ILE A 51 -5.51 -6.67 5.31
N ILE A 52 -6.69 -6.96 4.79
CA ILE A 52 -7.20 -8.32 4.58
C ILE A 52 -7.44 -8.50 3.09
N ILE A 53 -6.92 -9.58 2.49
CA ILE A 53 -7.20 -9.92 1.10
C ILE A 53 -8.27 -11.01 1.07
N LYS A 54 -9.41 -10.76 0.40
CA LYS A 54 -10.48 -11.75 0.25
C LYS A 54 -9.93 -13.03 -0.39
N GLY A 55 -10.16 -14.16 0.27
CA GLY A 55 -9.70 -15.48 -0.17
C GLY A 55 -8.25 -15.80 0.20
N ILE A 56 -7.54 -14.92 0.91
CA ILE A 56 -6.21 -15.20 1.48
C ILE A 56 -6.35 -15.22 3.00
N LYS A 57 -5.78 -16.24 3.65
CA LYS A 57 -5.74 -16.34 5.11
C LYS A 57 -4.98 -15.13 5.68
N LYS A 58 -5.58 -14.44 6.66
CA LYS A 58 -4.91 -13.37 7.42
C LYS A 58 -3.67 -13.97 8.10
N LEU A 59 -2.52 -13.31 7.93
CA LEU A 59 -1.26 -13.84 8.47
C LEU A 59 -1.24 -13.79 9.99
N ASP A 60 -1.76 -12.72 10.61
CA ASP A 60 -1.73 -12.55 12.06
C ASP A 60 -2.92 -11.72 12.56
N ASP A 61 -3.42 -12.00 13.77
CA ASP A 61 -4.41 -11.15 14.43
C ASP A 61 -3.72 -10.02 15.21
N LEU A 62 -2.98 -9.18 14.46
CA LEU A 62 -2.22 -8.08 15.05
C LEU A 62 -3.19 -7.03 15.58
N PRO A 63 -3.00 -6.56 16.83
CA PRO A 63 -3.80 -5.48 17.37
C PRO A 63 -3.56 -4.23 16.54
N PHE A 64 -4.60 -3.73 15.90
CA PHE A 64 -4.59 -2.43 15.25
C PHE A 64 -5.75 -1.61 15.75
N ASN A 65 -5.47 -0.37 16.17
CA ASN A 65 -6.45 0.53 16.79
C ASN A 65 -7.52 1.04 15.80
N ALA A 66 -7.55 0.54 14.57
CA ALA A 66 -8.55 0.88 13.57
C ALA A 66 -9.02 -0.38 12.81
N ALA A 67 -10.21 -0.32 12.23
CA ALA A 67 -10.74 -1.41 11.43
C ALA A 67 -9.82 -1.68 10.21
N PRO A 68 -9.50 -2.96 9.93
CA PRO A 68 -8.70 -3.32 8.76
C PRO A 68 -9.46 -3.06 7.46
N VAL A 69 -8.72 -2.78 6.41
CA VAL A 69 -9.23 -2.62 5.05
C VAL A 69 -9.29 -3.98 4.37
N THR A 70 -10.47 -4.37 3.90
CA THR A 70 -10.62 -5.56 3.07
C THR A 70 -10.48 -5.21 1.58
N LEU A 71 -9.57 -5.90 0.89
CA LEU A 71 -9.30 -5.76 -0.54
C LEU A 71 -9.49 -7.11 -1.26
N THR A 72 -9.67 -7.08 -2.57
CA THR A 72 -9.65 -8.28 -3.43
C THR A 72 -8.31 -8.43 -4.14
N GLN A 73 -8.02 -9.61 -4.70
CA GLN A 73 -6.86 -9.79 -5.59
C GLN A 73 -6.90 -8.83 -6.79
N LYS A 74 -8.09 -8.48 -7.30
CA LYS A 74 -8.22 -7.47 -8.35
C LYS A 74 -7.73 -6.12 -7.87
N ASN A 75 -8.07 -5.71 -6.64
CA ASN A 75 -7.57 -4.44 -6.10
C ASN A 75 -6.05 -4.42 -5.96
N VAL A 76 -5.42 -5.54 -5.60
CA VAL A 76 -3.94 -5.63 -5.58
C VAL A 76 -3.39 -5.36 -6.99
N LYS A 77 -3.94 -6.00 -8.01
CA LYS A 77 -3.53 -5.79 -9.41
C LYS A 77 -3.75 -4.34 -9.85
N ASP A 78 -4.90 -3.76 -9.54
CA ASP A 78 -5.23 -2.37 -9.88
C ASP A 78 -4.27 -1.38 -9.18
N ILE A 79 -3.92 -1.62 -7.91
CA ILE A 79 -2.96 -0.79 -7.16
C ILE A 79 -1.56 -0.89 -7.76
N THR A 80 -1.08 -2.10 -8.07
CA THR A 80 0.23 -2.28 -8.72
C THR A 80 0.24 -1.63 -10.10
N ALA A 81 -0.84 -1.77 -10.88
CA ALA A 81 -0.95 -1.14 -12.18
C ALA A 81 -0.92 0.39 -12.06
N PHE A 82 -1.66 0.95 -11.10
CA PHE A 82 -1.62 2.38 -10.79
C PHE A 82 -0.20 2.83 -10.40
N ALA A 83 0.50 2.10 -9.54
CA ALA A 83 1.87 2.45 -9.15
C ALA A 83 2.84 2.50 -10.35
N LYS A 84 2.63 1.65 -11.38
CA LYS A 84 3.41 1.69 -12.64
C LYS A 84 3.11 2.92 -13.51
N THR A 85 1.94 3.56 -13.35
CA THR A 85 1.61 4.80 -14.06
C THR A 85 2.24 6.03 -13.44
N LEU A 86 2.75 5.93 -12.21
CA LEU A 86 3.47 7.03 -11.57
C LEU A 86 4.77 7.27 -12.32
N LYS A 87 4.93 8.48 -12.85
CA LYS A 87 6.11 8.87 -13.63
C LYS A 87 7.34 8.75 -12.74
N LYS A 88 8.36 8.01 -13.17
CA LYS A 88 9.69 8.14 -12.57
C LYS A 88 10.17 9.57 -12.83
N LYS A 89 10.40 10.32 -11.76
CA LYS A 89 11.04 11.64 -11.83
C LYS A 89 12.52 11.49 -11.57
#